data_AF-A0A1G2YUU5-F1
#
_entry.id   AF-A0A1G2YUU5-F1
#
_cell.length_a   1.000
_cell.length_b   1.000
_cell.length_c   1.000
_cell.angle_alpha   90.00
_cell.angle_beta   90.00
_cell.angle_gamma   90.00
#
_symmetry.space_group_name_H-M   'P 1'
#
loop_
_entity.id
_entity.type
_entity.pdbx_description
1 polymer ?
#
loop_
_entity_poly.entity_id
_entity_poly.type
_entity_poly.pdbx_seq_one_letter_code
_entity_poly.pdbx_strand_id
1 'polypeptide(L)'
;MKNTIYTIVIALCLILAVVVFLMTRSGGSSGLDGIERGEKMVWIKCNNPKCKTEYQIDQRDYFEQVQEKQKANPLSLQTPALNCQKCGEPSSFLAEKCEKCGKIFFYGASKDHPDRCTECGYSKTEAIRKERLKQRAG
;
A
#
# COMPACT_ATOMS: atom_id res chain seq x y z
N MET A 1 -48.35 17.94 24.37
CA MET A 1 -47.42 17.08 25.13
C MET A 1 -46.65 16.06 24.28
N LYS A 2 -47.24 15.46 23.24
CA LYS A 2 -46.52 14.51 22.34
C LYS A 2 -45.40 15.19 21.52
N ASN A 3 -45.64 16.40 21.00
CA ASN A 3 -44.67 17.12 20.18
C ASN A 3 -43.40 17.53 20.95
N THR A 4 -43.52 17.82 22.24
CA THR A 4 -42.38 18.17 23.12
C THR A 4 -41.44 16.98 23.34
N ILE A 5 -41.99 15.77 23.46
CA ILE A 5 -41.20 14.55 23.63
C ILE A 5 -40.40 14.27 22.35
N TYR A 6 -41.01 14.42 21.17
CA TYR A 6 -40.30 14.25 19.91
C TYR A 6 -39.19 15.28 19.71
N THR A 7 -39.41 16.54 20.09
CA THR A 7 -38.37 17.59 20.02
C THR A 7 -37.16 17.26 20.91
N ILE A 8 -37.39 16.74 22.12
CA ILE A 8 -36.30 16.35 23.04
C ILE A 8 -35.50 15.17 22.47
N VAL A 9 -36.19 14.16 21.94
CA VAL A 9 -35.54 12.98 21.33
C VAL A 9 -34.70 13.38 20.12
N ILE A 10 -35.22 14.25 19.25
CA ILE A 10 -34.49 14.74 18.08
C ILE A 10 -33.24 15.53 18.49
N ALA A 11 -33.36 16.43 19.47
CA ALA A 11 -32.21 17.19 19.97
C ALA A 11 -31.12 16.28 20.55
N LEU A 12 -31.52 15.26 21.30
CA LEU A 12 -30.59 14.29 21.90
C LEU A 12 -29.87 13.44 20.83
N CYS A 13 -30.59 13.02 19.79
CA CYS A 13 -29.98 12.32 18.64
C CYS A 13 -29.00 13.20 17.87
N LEU A 14 -29.30 14.49 17.65
CA LEU A 14 -28.38 15.41 16.97
C LEU A 14 -27.10 15.66 17.78
N ILE A 15 -27.22 15.81 19.10
CA ILE A 15 -26.06 15.96 19.99
C ILE A 15 -25.18 14.71 19.92
N LEU A 16 -25.79 13.51 20.02
CA LEU A 16 -25.06 12.24 19.87
C LEU A 16 -24.36 12.14 18.51
N ALA A 17 -25.03 12.50 17.42
CA ALA A 17 -24.43 12.49 16.08
C ALA A 17 -23.22 13.43 15.98
N VAL A 18 -23.31 14.64 16.55
CA VAL A 18 -22.19 15.59 16.58
C VAL A 18 -21.04 15.08 17.44
N VAL A 19 -21.32 14.50 18.61
CA VAL A 19 -20.28 13.92 19.48
C VAL A 19 -19.57 12.76 18.80
N VAL A 20 -20.33 11.83 18.20
CA VAL A 20 -19.76 10.72 17.43
C VAL A 20 -18.94 11.25 16.27
N PHE A 21 -19.42 12.26 15.53
CA PHE A 21 -18.69 12.88 14.41
C PHE A 21 -17.38 13.52 14.88
N LEU A 22 -17.37 14.26 15.99
CA LEU A 22 -16.15 14.87 16.53
C LEU A 22 -15.15 13.82 17.05
N MET A 23 -15.64 12.75 17.68
CA MET A 23 -14.81 11.64 18.17
C MET A 23 -14.30 10.73 17.05
N THR A 24 -15.05 10.55 15.96
CA THR A 24 -14.58 9.79 14.78
C THR A 24 -13.69 10.63 13.88
N ARG A 25 -13.82 11.97 13.87
CA ARG A 25 -12.94 12.86 13.11
C ARG A 25 -11.49 12.90 13.65
N SER A 26 -11.27 12.56 14.93
CA SER A 26 -9.92 12.46 15.52
C SER A 26 -9.26 11.08 15.34
N GLY A 27 -9.91 10.15 14.63
CA GLY A 27 -9.41 8.81 14.36
C GLY A 27 -8.36 8.77 13.25
N GLY A 28 -7.10 9.04 13.60
CA GLY A 28 -5.90 8.54 12.92
C GLY A 28 -5.54 9.20 11.60
N SER A 29 -4.43 9.94 11.58
CA SER A 29 -3.69 10.29 10.36
C SER A 29 -3.17 9.01 9.68
N SER A 30 -4.05 8.30 9.01
CA SER A 30 -3.76 7.08 8.24
C SER A 30 -3.19 7.48 6.88
N GLY A 31 -2.07 8.20 6.92
CA GLY A 31 -1.31 8.66 5.77
C GLY A 31 0.15 8.23 5.86
N LEU A 32 0.99 8.84 5.01
CA LEU A 32 2.43 8.63 4.98
C LEU A 32 3.13 8.91 6.32
N ASP A 33 2.45 9.60 7.25
CA ASP A 33 2.95 9.94 8.59
C ASP A 33 3.11 8.71 9.49
N GLY A 34 2.46 7.58 9.18
CA GLY A 34 2.66 6.30 9.88
C GLY A 34 3.86 5.49 9.40
N ILE A 35 4.60 5.96 8.39
CA ILE A 35 5.82 5.32 7.88
C ILE A 35 7.02 6.21 8.25
N GLU A 36 7.85 5.73 9.17
CA GLU A 36 9.10 6.40 9.51
C GLU A 36 10.09 6.28 8.35
N ARG A 37 10.79 7.37 8.04
CA ARG A 37 11.85 7.34 7.01
C ARG A 37 13.02 6.51 7.50
N GLY A 38 13.57 5.69 6.61
CA GLY A 38 14.71 4.82 6.86
C GLY A 38 14.35 3.49 7.51
N GLU A 39 13.09 3.27 7.92
CA GLU A 39 12.69 2.02 8.60
C GLU A 39 12.53 0.86 7.60
N LYS A 40 11.97 1.14 6.42
CA LYS A 40 11.62 0.11 5.43
C LYS A 40 12.11 0.50 4.05
N MET A 41 12.91 -0.37 3.46
CA MET A 41 13.38 -0.24 2.09
C MET A 41 12.55 -1.14 1.17
N VAL A 42 12.16 -0.61 0.02
CA VAL A 42 11.45 -1.35 -1.04
C VAL A 42 12.34 -1.48 -2.27
N TRP A 43 12.20 -2.59 -2.99
CA TRP A 43 12.90 -2.78 -4.26
C TRP A 43 12.17 -2.08 -5.39
N ILE A 44 12.95 -1.46 -6.28
CA ILE A 44 12.49 -0.82 -7.50
C ILE A 44 13.26 -1.42 -8.67
N LYS A 45 12.54 -1.68 -9.76
CA LYS A 45 13.11 -2.20 -11.00
C LYS A 45 12.71 -1.30 -12.16
N CYS A 46 13.69 -0.98 -12.99
CA CYS A 46 13.50 -0.22 -14.23
C CYS A 46 13.09 -1.17 -15.37
N ASN A 47 11.98 -0.86 -16.03
CA ASN A 47 11.46 -1.60 -17.19
C ASN A 47 12.08 -1.15 -18.53
N ASN A 48 12.95 -0.14 -18.53
CA ASN A 48 13.68 0.23 -19.75
C ASN A 48 14.70 -0.88 -20.09
N PRO A 49 14.63 -1.51 -21.29
CA PRO A 49 15.49 -2.61 -21.68
C PRO A 49 16.98 -2.25 -21.78
N LYS A 50 17.33 -0.97 -21.92
CA LYS A 50 18.72 -0.48 -21.93
C LYS A 50 19.31 -0.27 -20.53
N CYS A 51 18.47 -0.04 -19.53
CA CYS A 51 18.92 0.27 -18.16
C CYS A 51 18.84 -0.94 -17.24
N LYS A 52 17.66 -1.61 -17.18
CA LYS A 52 17.38 -2.82 -16.37
C LYS A 52 17.88 -2.77 -14.92
N THR A 53 18.00 -1.58 -14.37
CA THR A 53 18.60 -1.41 -13.05
C THR A 53 17.63 -1.77 -11.94
N GLU A 54 18.20 -2.28 -10.86
CA GLU A 54 17.51 -2.70 -9.64
C GLU A 54 18.17 -2.00 -8.47
N TYR A 55 17.38 -1.39 -7.61
CA TYR A 55 17.86 -0.65 -6.45
C TYR A 55 16.80 -0.58 -5.38
N GLN A 56 17.20 -0.18 -4.18
CA GLN A 56 16.28 0.04 -3.07
C GLN A 56 16.07 1.54 -2.86
N ILE A 57 14.84 1.90 -2.50
CA ILE A 57 14.51 3.23 -2.00
C ILE A 57 13.71 3.09 -0.71
N ASP A 58 13.66 4.17 0.05
CA ASP A 58 12.79 4.23 1.22
C ASP A 58 11.32 4.04 0.82
N GLN A 59 10.58 3.29 1.62
CA GLN A 59 9.18 2.98 1.35
C GLN A 59 8.30 4.23 1.36
N ARG A 60 8.58 5.18 2.26
CA ARG A 60 7.84 6.44 2.30
C ARG A 60 8.16 7.29 1.09
N ASP A 61 9.43 7.38 0.68
CA ASP A 61 9.82 8.10 -0.54
C ASP A 61 9.13 7.51 -1.80
N TYR A 62 8.98 6.18 -1.85
CA TYR A 62 8.21 5.53 -2.91
C TYR A 62 6.75 6.01 -2.94
N PHE A 63 6.05 5.94 -1.80
CA PHE A 63 4.65 6.31 -1.74
C PHE A 63 4.42 7.82 -1.91
N GLU A 64 5.34 8.67 -1.43
CA GLU A 64 5.34 10.13 -1.69
C GLU A 64 5.35 10.40 -3.20
N GLN A 65 6.28 9.80 -3.94
CA GLN A 65 6.39 9.97 -5.40
C GLN A 65 5.18 9.41 -6.16
N VAL A 66 4.66 8.25 -5.74
CA VAL A 66 3.44 7.68 -6.34
C VAL A 66 2.25 8.61 -6.13
N GLN A 67 2.08 9.12 -4.91
CA GLN A 67 0.97 10.03 -4.58
C GLN A 67 1.08 11.34 -5.36
N GLU A 68 2.28 11.91 -5.49
CA GLU A 68 2.52 13.11 -6.29
C GLU A 68 2.15 12.90 -7.76
N LYS A 69 2.56 11.78 -8.36
CA LYS A 69 2.20 11.46 -9.75
C LYS A 69 0.72 11.14 -9.93
N GLN A 70 0.07 10.52 -8.95
CA GLN A 70 -1.38 10.28 -8.98
C GLN A 70 -2.18 11.58 -8.91
N LYS A 71 -1.71 12.61 -8.19
CA LYS A 71 -2.35 13.94 -8.20
C LYS A 71 -2.36 14.58 -9.59
N ALA A 72 -1.34 14.31 -10.41
CA ALA A 72 -1.28 14.79 -11.79
C ALA A 72 -2.28 14.08 -12.72
N ASN A 73 -2.68 12.85 -12.39
CA ASN A 73 -3.72 12.11 -13.13
C ASN A 73 -4.61 11.31 -12.16
N PRO A 74 -5.58 11.97 -11.49
CA PRO A 74 -6.38 11.36 -10.44
C PRO A 74 -7.37 10.30 -10.96
N LEU A 75 -7.60 10.24 -12.28
CA LEU A 75 -8.47 9.25 -12.92
C LEU A 75 -7.71 7.97 -13.33
N SER A 76 -6.38 7.95 -13.20
CA SER A 76 -5.59 6.76 -13.49
C SER A 76 -5.82 5.67 -12.45
N LEU A 77 -6.34 4.52 -12.90
CA LEU A 77 -6.43 3.31 -12.08
C LEU A 77 -5.10 2.55 -11.96
N GLN A 78 -4.10 2.94 -12.75
CA GLN A 78 -2.78 2.29 -12.75
C GLN A 78 -1.81 3.05 -11.86
N THR A 79 -0.93 2.32 -11.17
CA THR A 79 0.21 2.89 -10.46
C THR A 79 1.13 3.60 -11.46
N PRO A 80 1.40 4.90 -11.29
CA PRO A 80 2.24 5.64 -12.22
C PRO A 80 3.69 5.15 -12.17
N ALA A 81 4.35 5.16 -13.32
CA ALA A 81 5.77 4.87 -13.40
C ALA A 81 6.60 5.97 -12.74
N LEU A 82 7.55 5.59 -11.88
CA LEU A 82 8.50 6.52 -11.27
C LEU A 82 9.69 6.77 -12.22
N ASN A 83 10.36 7.90 -12.02
CA ASN A 83 11.56 8.21 -12.79
C ASN A 83 12.70 7.31 -12.30
N CYS A 84 13.39 6.64 -13.21
CA CYS A 84 14.55 5.83 -12.89
C CYS A 84 15.71 6.71 -12.44
N GLN A 85 16.32 6.42 -11.29
CA GLN A 85 17.46 7.19 -10.79
C GLN A 85 18.70 7.10 -11.69
N LYS A 86 18.80 6.06 -12.54
CA LYS A 86 19.95 5.86 -13.44
C LYS A 86 19.74 6.37 -14.85
N CYS A 87 18.55 6.19 -15.44
CA CYS A 87 18.28 6.62 -16.82
C CYS A 87 17.36 7.84 -16.93
N GLY A 88 16.78 8.32 -15.83
CA GLY A 88 15.89 9.49 -15.78
C GLY A 88 14.48 9.25 -16.34
N GLU A 89 14.27 8.19 -17.12
CA GLU A 89 12.98 7.91 -17.76
C GLU A 89 11.91 7.40 -16.77
N PRO A 90 10.61 7.72 -16.98
CA PRO A 90 9.49 7.24 -16.18
C PRO A 90 9.21 5.76 -16.48
N SER A 91 10.05 4.89 -15.92
CA SER A 91 10.12 3.46 -16.25
C SER A 91 10.34 2.57 -15.02
N SER A 92 10.33 3.15 -13.82
CA SER A 92 10.60 2.42 -12.58
C SER A 92 9.32 2.04 -11.85
N PHE A 93 9.25 0.78 -11.43
CA PHE A 93 8.10 0.21 -10.75
C PHE A 93 8.52 -0.57 -9.52
N LEU A 94 7.56 -0.81 -8.63
CA LEU A 94 7.75 -1.64 -7.45
C LEU A 94 8.18 -3.06 -7.86
N ALA A 95 9.17 -3.57 -7.14
CA ALA A 95 9.72 -4.89 -7.33
C ALA A 95 9.83 -5.61 -5.98
N GLU A 96 10.01 -6.92 -6.06
CA GLU A 96 10.19 -7.78 -4.91
C GLU A 96 11.35 -8.74 -5.13
N LYS A 97 12.11 -8.97 -4.07
CA LYS A 97 13.22 -9.93 -4.06
C LYS A 97 12.73 -11.25 -3.47
N CYS A 98 12.81 -12.33 -4.25
CA CYS A 98 12.45 -13.65 -3.77
C CYS A 98 13.40 -14.11 -2.65
N GLU A 99 12.85 -14.51 -1.50
CA GLU A 99 13.64 -15.01 -0.36
C GLU A 99 14.30 -16.36 -0.62
N LYS A 100 13.79 -17.16 -1.57
CA LYS A 100 14.35 -18.49 -1.90
C LYS A 100 15.46 -18.47 -2.94
N CYS A 101 15.25 -17.78 -4.07
CA CYS A 101 16.21 -17.77 -5.18
C CYS A 101 16.92 -16.42 -5.38
N GLY A 102 16.57 -15.40 -4.60
CA GLY A 102 17.22 -14.08 -4.65
C GLY A 102 16.86 -13.21 -5.87
N LYS A 103 16.08 -13.73 -6.83
CA LYS A 103 15.70 -12.98 -8.03
C LYS A 103 14.78 -11.81 -7.69
N ILE A 104 15.03 -10.67 -8.34
CA ILE A 104 14.20 -9.47 -8.27
C ILE A 104 13.25 -9.42 -9.49
N PHE A 105 11.96 -9.35 -9.21
CA PHE A 105 10.89 -9.33 -10.20
C PHE A 105 9.89 -8.21 -9.90
N PHE A 106 9.10 -7.80 -10.90
CA PHE A 106 8.08 -6.78 -10.67
C PHE A 106 7.01 -7.29 -9.72
N TYR A 107 6.62 -6.45 -8.76
CA TYR A 107 5.53 -6.79 -7.85
C TYR A 107 4.25 -7.00 -8.66
N GLY A 108 3.52 -8.09 -8.40
CA GLY A 108 2.32 -8.44 -9.18
C GLY A 108 2.62 -9.11 -10.53
N ALA A 109 3.85 -9.58 -10.78
CA ALA A 109 4.17 -10.33 -12.01
C ALA A 109 3.42 -11.66 -12.13
N SER A 110 2.89 -12.21 -11.03
CA SER A 110 2.04 -13.39 -11.02
C SER A 110 0.58 -13.02 -10.74
N LYS A 111 -0.34 -13.75 -11.39
CA LYS A 111 -1.79 -13.55 -11.26
C LYS A 111 -2.36 -14.00 -9.91
N ASP A 112 -1.74 -14.99 -9.26
CA ASP A 112 -2.30 -15.62 -8.06
C ASP A 112 -1.93 -14.86 -6.79
N HIS A 113 -0.63 -14.59 -6.64
CA HIS A 113 -0.07 -13.87 -5.50
C HIS A 113 0.96 -12.87 -6.01
N PRO A 114 0.90 -11.60 -5.54
CA PRO A 114 1.77 -10.57 -6.06
C PRO A 114 3.26 -10.79 -5.71
N ASP A 115 3.52 -11.55 -4.64
CA ASP A 115 4.84 -11.96 -4.17
C ASP A 115 5.31 -13.32 -4.73
N ARG A 116 4.54 -13.95 -5.62
CA ARG A 116 4.94 -15.23 -6.22
C ARG A 116 6.08 -15.01 -7.22
N CYS A 117 7.23 -15.60 -6.91
CA CYS A 117 8.40 -15.57 -7.77
C CYS A 117 8.14 -16.31 -9.09
N THR A 118 8.46 -15.66 -10.21
CA THR A 118 8.26 -16.20 -11.56
C THR A 118 9.23 -17.32 -11.96
N GLU A 119 10.32 -17.53 -11.20
CA GLU A 119 11.29 -18.61 -11.47
C GLU A 119 11.03 -19.86 -10.64
N CYS A 120 10.95 -19.70 -9.32
CA CYS A 120 10.88 -20.84 -8.40
C CYS A 120 9.47 -21.09 -7.82
N GLY A 121 8.49 -20.23 -8.15
CA GLY A 121 7.10 -20.35 -7.71
C GLY A 121 6.85 -20.06 -6.23
N TYR A 122 7.88 -19.73 -5.45
CA TYR A 122 7.75 -19.41 -4.04
C TYR A 122 6.95 -18.12 -3.81
N SER A 123 6.02 -18.17 -2.86
CA SER A 123 5.33 -17.02 -2.27
C SER A 123 5.48 -17.09 -0.75
N LYS A 124 5.93 -15.97 -0.17
CA LYS A 124 6.00 -15.77 1.27
C LYS A 124 4.60 -15.77 1.88
N THR A 125 3.64 -15.15 1.19
CA THR A 125 2.23 -15.11 1.61
C THR A 125 1.66 -16.51 1.78
N GLU A 126 1.89 -17.40 0.80
CA GLU A 126 1.44 -18.79 0.89
C GLU A 126 2.14 -19.57 2.00
N ALA A 127 3.46 -19.40 2.15
CA ALA A 127 4.22 -20.06 3.19
C ALA A 127 3.70 -19.71 4.59
N ILE A 128 3.53 -18.41 4.86
CA ILE A 128 2.96 -17.91 6.12
C ILE A 128 1.53 -18.43 6.32
N ARG A 129 0.70 -18.42 5.28
CA ARG A 129 -0.69 -18.92 5.37
C ARG A 129 -0.71 -20.40 5.75
N LYS A 130 0.16 -21.21 5.15
CA LYS A 130 0.28 -22.65 5.45
C LYS A 130 0.76 -22.90 6.88
N GLU A 131 1.71 -22.11 7.39
CA GLU A 131 2.16 -22.21 8.77
C GLU A 131 1.07 -21.86 9.78
N ARG A 132 0.33 -20.77 9.55
CA ARG A 132 -0.81 -20.39 10.41
C ARG A 132 -1.90 -21.45 10.45
N LEU A 133 -2.15 -22.13 9.33
CA LEU A 133 -3.12 -23.24 9.28
C LEU A 133 -2.63 -24.45 10.09
N LYS A 134 -1.34 -24.78 10.01
CA LYS A 134 -0.76 -25.85 10.83
C LYS A 134 -0.86 -25.54 12.32
N GLN A 135 -0.57 -24.31 12.73
CA GLN A 135 -0.66 -23.88 14.13
C GLN A 135 -2.08 -23.88 14.69
N ARG A 136 -3.10 -23.77 13.84
CA ARG A 136 -4.53 -23.84 14.24
C ARG A 136 -5.08 -25.27 14.27
N ALA A 137 -4.38 -26.22 13.66
CA ALA A 137 -4.80 -27.61 13.54
C ALA A 137 -4.10 -28.55 14.53
N GLY A 138 -3.10 -28.06 15.27
CA GLY A 138 -2.49 -28.73 16.41
C GLY A 138 -2.96 -28.09 17.71
#